data_AF-A0A7Y8AD77-F1
#
_entry.id   AF-A0A7Y8AD77-F1
#
_cell.length_a   1.000
_cell.length_b   1.000
_cell.length_c   1.000
_cell.angle_alpha   90.00
_cell.angle_beta   90.00
_cell.angle_gamma   90.00
#
_symmetry.space_group_name_H-M   'P 1'
#
loop_
_entity.id
_entity.type
_entity.pdbx_description
1 polymer ?
#
loop_
_entity_poly.entity_id
_entity_poly.type
_entity_poly.pdbx_seq_one_letter_code
_entity_poly.pdbx_strand_id
1 'polypeptide(L)' 'MKLATPLAYVQKAIELTANRRNACPQFPVYDLLLKQLDYV' A
#
# COMPACT_ATOMS: atom_id res chain seq x y z
N MET A 1 -3.51 14.61 3.23
CA MET A 1 -4.04 14.30 1.88
C MET A 1 -5.54 14.06 2.01
N LYS A 2 -6.37 14.81 1.27
CA LYS A 2 -7.83 14.61 1.24
C LYS A 2 -8.19 14.01 -0.12
N LEU A 3 -8.44 12.71 -0.16
CA LEU A 3 -8.82 12.01 -1.39
C LEU A 3 -10.34 11.98 -1.51
N ALA A 4 -10.81 11.96 -2.75
CA ALA A 4 -12.22 12.13 -3.08
C ALA A 4 -13.07 10.89 -2.75
N THR A 5 -12.48 9.70 -2.73
CA THR A 5 -13.19 8.43 -2.51
C THR A 5 -12.41 7.50 -1.59
N PRO A 6 -13.11 6.59 -0.86
CA PRO A 6 -12.44 5.53 -0.10
C PRO A 6 -11.48 4.69 -0.96
N LEU A 7 -11.87 4.36 -2.19
CA LEU A 7 -11.03 3.62 -3.14
C LEU A 7 -9.71 4.35 -3.44
N ALA A 8 -9.76 5.67 -3.62
CA ALA A 8 -8.54 6.45 -3.88
C ALA A 8 -7.55 6.37 -2.70
N TYR A 9 -8.03 6.30 -1.45
CA TYR A 9 -7.17 6.09 -0.29
C TYR A 9 -6.47 4.73 -0.33
N VAL A 10 -7.19 3.66 -0.68
CA VAL A 10 -6.62 2.31 -0.81
C VAL A 10 -5.57 2.28 -1.92
N GLN A 11 -5.89 2.81 -3.10
CA GLN A 11 -4.95 2.90 -4.22
C GLN A 11 -3.67 3.66 -3.84
N LYS A 12 -3.81 4.77 -3.11
CA LYS A 12 -2.64 5.53 -2.66
C LYS A 12 -1.81 4.77 -1.62
N ALA A 13 -2.48 4.02 -0.73
CA ALA A 13 -1.79 3.18 0.25
C ALA A 13 -0.99 2.06 -0.43
N ILE A 14 -1.55 1.44 -1.49
CA ILE A 14 -0.86 0.42 -2.29
C ILE A 14 0.40 1.03 -2.93
N GLU A 15 0.28 2.18 -3.59
CA GLU A 15 1.40 2.88 -4.24
C GLU A 15 2.54 3.17 -3.24
N LEU A 16 2.19 3.75 -2.07
CA LEU A 16 3.17 4.06 -1.03
C LEU A 16 3.83 2.80 -0.45
N THR A 17 3.05 1.73 -0.26
CA THR A 17 3.56 0.47 0.28
C THR A 17 4.48 -0.23 -0.70
N ALA A 18 4.14 -0.27 -2.00
CA ALA A 18 4.98 -0.81 -3.05
C ALA A 18 6.31 -0.04 -3.17
N ASN A 19 6.26 1.30 -3.11
CA ASN A 19 7.46 2.13 -3.14
C ASN A 19 8.39 1.83 -1.93
N ARG A 20 7.82 1.69 -0.73
CA ARG A 20 8.60 1.35 0.48
C ARG A 20 9.17 -0.07 0.44
N ARG A 21 8.40 -1.03 -0.07
CA ARG A 21 8.87 -2.40 -0.31
C ARG A 21 10.09 -2.43 -1.22
N ASN A 22 10.02 -1.70 -2.35
CA ASN A 22 11.10 -1.66 -3.32
C ASN A 22 12.37 -1.01 -2.74
N ALA A 23 12.22 -0.01 -1.86
CA ALA A 23 13.33 0.60 -1.16
C ALA A 23 13.91 -0.29 -0.04
N CYS A 24 13.07 -1.11 0.60
CA CYS A 24 13.45 -1.94 1.74
C CYS A 24 12.88 -3.38 1.61
N PRO A 25 13.42 -4.20 0.67
CA PRO A 25 12.89 -5.53 0.37
C PRO A 25 13.06 -6.55 1.51
N GLN A 26 13.92 -6.26 2.48
CA GLN A 26 14.18 -7.12 3.64
C GLN A 26 12.99 -7.20 4.62
N PHE A 27 12.00 -6.32 4.51
CA PHE A 27 10.86 -6.29 5.43
C PHE A 27 9.63 -6.97 4.82
N PRO A 28 9.30 -8.21 5.23
CA PRO A 28 8.17 -8.98 4.68
C PRO A 28 6.80 -8.37 5.02
N VAL A 29 6.75 -7.43 5.97
CA VAL A 29 5.52 -6.72 6.36
C VAL A 29 4.86 -6.01 5.18
N TYR A 30 5.65 -5.54 4.20
CA TYR A 30 5.10 -4.87 3.04
C TYR A 30 4.35 -5.82 2.10
N ASP A 31 4.76 -7.08 1.99
CA ASP A 31 4.04 -8.09 1.21
C ASP A 31 2.70 -8.44 1.87
N LEU A 32 2.69 -8.59 3.20
CA LEU A 32 1.46 -8.82 3.96
C LEU A 32 0.50 -7.64 3.81
N LEU A 33 1.00 -6.41 3.97
CA LEU A 33 0.19 -5.20 3.89
C LEU A 33 -0.37 -4.99 2.47
N LEU A 34 0.40 -5.27 1.42
CA LEU A 34 -0.11 -5.21 0.05
C LEU A 34 -1.29 -6.16 -0.17
N LYS A 35 -1.22 -7.39 0.34
CA LYS A 35 -2.35 -8.34 0.26
C LYS A 35 -3.58 -7.85 1.03
N GLN A 36 -3.39 -7.22 2.18
CA GLN A 36 -4.50 -6.65 2.95
C GLN A 36 -5.15 -5.48 2.23
N LEU A 37 -4.35 -4.62 1.59
CA LEU A 37 -4.86 -3.49 0.82
C LEU A 37 -5.56 -3.93 -0.48
N ASP A 38 -5.11 -5.01 -1.11
CA ASP A 38 -5.74 -5.57 -2.31
C ASP A 38 -7.07 -6.29 -2.02
N TYR A 39 -7.25 -6.77 -0.78
CA TYR A 39 -8.52 -7.34 -0.31
C TYR A 39 -9.61 -6.28 -0.07
N VAL A 40 -9.21 -5.06 0.31
CA VAL A 40 -10.11 -3.96 0.70
C VAL A 40 -10.60 -3.21 -0.53
#